data_AF-A0AA39HQY0-F1
#
_entry.id   AF-A0AA39HQY0-F1
#
_cell.length_a   1.000
_cell.length_b   1.000
_cell.length_c   1.000
_cell.angle_alpha   90.00
_cell.angle_beta   90.00
_cell.angle_gamma   90.00
#
_symmetry.space_group_name_H-M   'P 1'
#
loop_
_entity.id
_entity.type
_entity.pdbx_description
1 polymer ?
#
loop_
_entity_poly.entity_id
_entity_poly.type
_entity_poly.pdbx_seq_one_letter_code
_entity_poly.pdbx_strand_id
1 'polypeptide(L)'
;MCSQKMIAPFLCTTRRCFVTLKGSHSGVSAAKLREIGIGYGSQEIKECVIKAIQARSSLDVLMTDLDVLLCDVHDTEIPDTLLQRQVNSLTMFETSQQYAQKMKTFASSRSPRKGNSVAAYRSSLHNLLNRAECSTLIKLLEEKRCITRKPHIIRKEDSTDEGEHKARGPIIVSTLPALSQQNALIDSLRGSLLGHVCCGNASTIYQLGDTTLITFLPVGLFAQVICSAPNYANRLEFMTRKQKHSSAVLNALFKLDVLNEGDGFSADDFLPAIPEKTSKTSRGTRLHEVGIQGDLMYGLSIAPKSSVRIGNIPILSHAQDGEKDTLLKFVFWMDETAKLKKKDKLGEVLRSWFPNVDPLTACDAGALGANDFATLFGAALPMFKEGKCSHAFLRGFKAFCSCYEVEKRTEEFFD
;
A
#
# COMPACT_ATOMS: atom_id res chain seq x y z
N MET A 1 -34.50 42.14 42.65
CA MET A 1 -35.83 41.55 42.41
C MET A 1 -36.07 41.52 40.90
N CYS A 2 -36.73 40.46 40.41
CA CYS A 2 -37.17 40.13 39.05
C CYS A 2 -37.45 41.34 38.11
N SER A 3 -37.39 41.28 36.78
CA SER A 3 -37.78 40.21 35.86
C SER A 3 -37.51 40.64 34.40
N GLN A 4 -37.21 39.67 33.52
CA GLN A 4 -37.79 39.45 32.16
C GLN A 4 -37.91 40.64 31.17
N LYS A 5 -37.36 40.60 29.96
CA LYS A 5 -37.82 39.93 28.69
C LYS A 5 -37.11 40.75 27.57
N MET A 6 -36.76 40.32 26.35
CA MET A 6 -37.34 39.40 25.39
C MET A 6 -36.28 39.19 24.28
N ILE A 7 -36.18 37.98 23.72
CA ILE A 7 -35.34 37.65 22.56
C ILE A 7 -36.24 37.35 21.34
N ALA A 8 -35.73 37.76 20.18
CA ALA A 8 -36.07 37.41 18.78
C ALA A 8 -37.20 38.20 18.09
N PRO A 9 -37.23 38.29 16.73
CA PRO A 9 -36.23 37.92 15.71
C PRO A 9 -35.98 39.03 14.66
N PHE A 10 -34.88 38.94 13.90
CA PHE A 10 -34.83 39.51 12.54
C PHE A 10 -34.28 38.48 11.56
N LEU A 11 -35.17 38.05 10.66
CA LEU A 11 -34.91 37.34 9.43
C LEU A 11 -34.16 38.26 8.46
N CYS A 12 -33.12 37.75 7.80
CA CYS A 12 -32.74 38.23 6.47
C CYS A 12 -32.12 37.08 5.65
N THR A 13 -33.02 36.41 4.93
CA THR A 13 -32.87 35.94 3.54
C THR A 13 -31.49 35.53 3.00
N THR A 14 -31.38 34.21 2.81
CA THR A 14 -30.75 33.50 1.69
C THR A 14 -30.21 34.33 0.52
N ARG A 15 -28.88 34.27 0.31
CA ARG A 15 -28.30 34.24 -1.04
C ARG A 15 -27.63 32.88 -1.26
N ARG A 16 -28.28 32.03 -2.06
CA ARG A 16 -27.65 30.87 -2.70
C ARG A 16 -26.55 31.37 -3.62
N CYS A 17 -25.29 31.12 -3.27
CA CYS A 17 -24.22 31.10 -4.28
C CYS A 17 -24.10 29.65 -4.77
N PHE A 18 -24.74 29.36 -5.90
CA PHE A 18 -24.27 28.31 -6.78
C PHE A 18 -22.94 28.80 -7.37
N VAL A 19 -21.83 28.28 -6.86
CA VAL A 19 -20.53 28.46 -7.53
C VAL A 19 -20.43 27.36 -8.59
N THR A 20 -20.78 27.72 -9.81
CA THR A 20 -20.37 26.99 -11.01
C THR A 20 -18.86 27.23 -11.16
N LEU A 21 -18.03 26.28 -10.71
CA LEU A 21 -16.59 26.29 -10.95
C LEU A 21 -16.33 25.96 -12.43
N LYS A 22 -16.39 26.98 -13.28
CA LYS A 22 -15.70 27.00 -14.58
C LYS A 22 -14.79 28.22 -14.60
N GLY A 23 -13.49 27.99 -14.54
CA GLY A 23 -12.45 28.96 -14.92
C GLY A 23 -11.42 29.31 -13.85
N SER A 24 -10.15 29.21 -14.27
CA SER A 24 -8.88 29.65 -13.66
C SER A 24 -8.12 28.66 -12.76
N HIS A 25 -6.94 28.27 -13.23
CA HIS A 25 -5.93 27.42 -12.60
C HIS A 25 -5.30 28.07 -11.35
N SER A 26 -6.06 28.20 -10.26
CA SER A 26 -5.50 28.39 -8.93
C SER A 26 -5.39 27.02 -8.26
N GLY A 27 -4.21 26.40 -8.34
CA GLY A 27 -3.97 25.06 -7.78
C GLY A 27 -4.32 25.00 -6.28
N VAL A 28 -5.08 23.98 -5.90
CA VAL A 28 -5.41 23.70 -4.49
C VAL A 28 -4.12 23.36 -3.75
N SER A 29 -3.84 24.02 -2.62
CA SER A 29 -2.60 23.76 -1.88
C SER A 29 -2.51 22.31 -1.39
N ALA A 30 -1.31 21.74 -1.27
CA ALA A 30 -1.13 20.38 -0.76
C ALA A 30 -1.71 20.17 0.66
N ALA A 31 -1.73 21.22 1.48
CA ALA A 31 -2.39 21.17 2.79
C ALA A 31 -3.90 21.03 2.64
N LYS A 32 -4.51 21.78 1.71
CA LYS A 32 -5.94 21.71 1.46
C LYS A 32 -6.34 20.39 0.81
N LEU A 33 -5.52 19.83 -0.07
CA LEU A 33 -5.74 18.49 -0.62
C LEU A 33 -5.76 17.40 0.45
N ARG A 34 -4.95 17.52 1.52
CA ARG A 34 -4.99 16.57 2.64
C ARG A 34 -6.31 16.60 3.42
N GLU A 35 -6.99 17.75 3.44
CA GLU A 35 -8.30 17.88 4.08
C GLU A 35 -9.44 17.36 3.21
N ILE A 36 -9.28 17.49 1.88
CA ILE A 36 -10.33 17.16 0.92
C ILE A 36 -10.24 15.71 0.46
N GLY A 37 -9.03 15.19 0.22
CA GLY A 37 -8.78 13.94 -0.51
C GLY A 37 -8.66 14.15 -2.02
N ILE A 38 -8.37 13.09 -2.78
CA ILE A 38 -8.38 13.10 -4.25
C ILE A 38 -9.23 11.95 -4.79
N GLY A 39 -10.24 12.32 -5.56
CA GLY A 39 -11.09 11.45 -6.34
C GLY A 39 -10.75 11.43 -7.83
N TYR A 40 -11.63 10.81 -8.58
CA TYR A 40 -11.43 10.43 -9.98
C TYR A 40 -12.30 11.33 -10.86
N GLY A 41 -11.68 12.22 -11.64
CA GLY A 41 -12.36 13.25 -12.40
C GLY A 41 -12.79 12.80 -13.80
N SER A 42 -11.89 12.16 -14.54
CA SER A 42 -12.16 11.73 -15.92
C SER A 42 -12.81 10.34 -16.00
N GLN A 43 -13.49 10.08 -17.12
CA GLN A 43 -14.09 8.77 -17.38
C GLN A 43 -13.01 7.69 -17.55
N GLU A 44 -11.88 8.03 -18.16
CA GLU A 44 -10.78 7.10 -18.43
C GLU A 44 -10.21 6.51 -17.14
N ILE A 45 -9.92 7.34 -16.13
CA ILE A 45 -9.41 6.85 -14.85
C ILE A 45 -10.45 6.05 -14.07
N LYS A 46 -11.74 6.42 -14.16
CA LYS A 46 -12.85 5.65 -13.55
C LYS A 46 -12.95 4.27 -14.18
N GLU A 47 -12.88 4.17 -15.49
CA GLU A 47 -12.86 2.89 -16.21
C GLU A 47 -11.63 2.06 -15.87
N CYS A 48 -10.46 2.68 -15.76
CA CYS A 48 -9.24 2.02 -15.31
C CYS A 48 -9.43 1.41 -13.91
N VAL A 49 -10.01 2.16 -12.97
CA VAL A 49 -10.32 1.66 -11.61
C VAL A 49 -11.29 0.48 -11.67
N ILE A 50 -12.40 0.59 -12.41
CA ILE A 50 -13.40 -0.49 -12.52
C ILE A 50 -12.79 -1.74 -13.16
N LYS A 51 -11.99 -1.59 -14.23
CA LYS A 51 -11.27 -2.70 -14.87
C LYS A 51 -10.29 -3.36 -13.89
N ALA A 52 -9.55 -2.57 -13.12
CA ALA A 52 -8.61 -3.08 -12.13
C ALA A 52 -9.31 -3.85 -10.99
N ILE A 53 -10.49 -3.41 -10.56
CA ILE A 53 -11.33 -4.15 -9.60
C ILE A 53 -11.85 -5.45 -10.25
N GLN A 54 -12.39 -5.39 -11.47
CA GLN A 54 -12.91 -6.57 -12.19
C GLN A 54 -11.86 -7.65 -12.38
N ALA A 55 -10.61 -7.28 -12.69
CA ALA A 55 -9.51 -8.21 -12.86
C ALA A 55 -9.19 -9.06 -11.61
N ARG A 56 -9.80 -8.72 -10.46
CA ARG A 56 -9.69 -9.49 -9.20
C ARG A 56 -10.88 -10.43 -8.96
N SER A 57 -12.00 -10.22 -9.66
CA SER A 57 -13.14 -11.13 -9.61
C SER A 57 -12.78 -12.42 -10.34
N SER A 58 -13.34 -13.53 -9.87
CA SER A 58 -13.35 -14.81 -10.59
C SER A 58 -14.54 -14.92 -11.56
N LEU A 59 -15.38 -13.89 -11.61
CA LEU A 59 -16.54 -13.79 -12.46
C LEU A 59 -16.27 -12.75 -13.56
N ASP A 60 -16.77 -12.98 -14.77
CA ASP A 60 -16.45 -12.12 -15.92
C ASP A 60 -17.20 -10.79 -15.91
N VAL A 61 -18.46 -10.81 -15.45
CA VAL A 61 -19.39 -9.65 -15.53
C VAL A 61 -19.82 -9.16 -14.15
N LEU A 62 -20.23 -10.08 -13.28
CA LEU A 62 -20.61 -9.77 -11.90
C LEU A 62 -19.37 -9.65 -11.02
N MET A 63 -19.52 -9.03 -9.86
CA MET A 63 -18.48 -8.85 -8.85
C MET A 63 -18.96 -9.30 -7.45
N THR A 64 -19.93 -10.21 -7.39
CA THR A 64 -20.56 -10.70 -6.13
C THR A 64 -19.60 -11.42 -5.20
N ASP A 65 -18.37 -11.63 -5.62
CA ASP A 65 -17.27 -12.26 -4.92
C ASP A 65 -16.23 -11.25 -4.39
N LEU A 66 -16.50 -9.95 -4.52
CA LEU A 66 -15.60 -8.85 -4.15
C LEU A 66 -16.18 -7.96 -3.05
N ASP A 67 -15.35 -7.70 -2.04
CA ASP A 67 -15.54 -6.63 -1.07
C ASP A 67 -14.66 -5.42 -1.45
N VAL A 68 -15.26 -4.25 -1.60
CA VAL A 68 -14.56 -3.05 -2.09
C VAL A 68 -14.64 -1.91 -1.08
N LEU A 69 -13.48 -1.33 -0.77
CA LEU A 69 -13.32 -0.10 0.00
C LEU A 69 -12.88 1.01 -0.94
N LEU A 70 -13.72 2.02 -1.07
CA LEU A 70 -13.41 3.22 -1.85
C LEU A 70 -13.03 4.35 -0.91
N CYS A 71 -11.86 4.96 -1.11
CA CYS A 71 -11.40 6.08 -0.29
C CYS A 71 -11.23 7.34 -1.14
N ASP A 72 -11.85 8.43 -0.70
CA ASP A 72 -11.82 9.76 -1.31
C ASP A 72 -12.27 9.78 -2.78
N VAL A 73 -13.36 9.09 -3.13
CA VAL A 73 -13.83 9.01 -4.54
C VAL A 73 -14.55 10.28 -5.01
N HIS A 74 -15.13 11.07 -4.10
CA HIS A 74 -15.82 12.36 -4.30
C HIS A 74 -17.09 12.34 -5.17
N ASP A 75 -17.29 11.30 -5.97
CA ASP A 75 -18.49 11.08 -6.76
C ASP A 75 -19.12 9.69 -6.58
N THR A 76 -20.28 9.52 -7.19
CA THR A 76 -21.09 8.29 -7.07
C THR A 76 -20.98 7.40 -8.31
N GLU A 77 -20.21 7.76 -9.33
CA GLU A 77 -20.19 7.02 -10.60
C GLU A 77 -19.51 5.66 -10.45
N ILE A 78 -18.34 5.61 -9.80
CA ILE A 78 -17.67 4.36 -9.45
C ILE A 78 -18.55 3.52 -8.51
N PRO A 79 -19.05 4.06 -7.36
CA PRO A 79 -20.00 3.35 -6.51
C PRO A 79 -21.21 2.79 -7.24
N ASP A 80 -21.90 3.58 -8.06
CA ASP A 80 -23.08 3.13 -8.82
C ASP A 80 -22.73 2.00 -9.79
N THR A 81 -21.59 2.11 -10.50
CA THR A 81 -21.11 1.06 -11.42
C THR A 81 -20.83 -0.25 -10.68
N LEU A 82 -20.19 -0.20 -9.52
CA LEU A 82 -19.94 -1.39 -8.70
C LEU A 82 -21.23 -2.03 -8.19
N LEU A 83 -22.23 -1.23 -7.81
CA LEU A 83 -23.53 -1.74 -7.39
C LEU A 83 -24.31 -2.37 -8.55
N GLN A 84 -24.21 -1.81 -9.76
CA GLN A 84 -24.78 -2.42 -10.97
C GLN A 84 -24.14 -3.78 -11.28
N ARG A 85 -22.84 -3.93 -11.00
CA ARG A 85 -22.11 -5.21 -11.09
C ARG A 85 -22.26 -6.11 -9.88
N GLN A 86 -23.10 -5.73 -8.91
CA GLN A 86 -23.44 -6.51 -7.73
C GLN A 86 -22.23 -6.90 -6.85
N VAL A 87 -21.35 -5.94 -6.52
CA VAL A 87 -20.32 -6.20 -5.49
C VAL A 87 -20.92 -6.71 -4.18
N ASN A 88 -20.24 -7.64 -3.50
CA ASN A 88 -20.70 -8.25 -2.24
C ASN A 88 -20.87 -7.20 -1.14
N SER A 89 -19.84 -6.37 -0.97
CA SER A 89 -19.81 -5.29 0.01
C SER A 89 -19.16 -4.07 -0.59
N LEU A 90 -19.80 -2.91 -0.40
CA LEU A 90 -19.24 -1.62 -0.77
C LEU A 90 -19.13 -0.74 0.48
N THR A 91 -17.92 -0.29 0.79
CA THR A 91 -17.69 0.64 1.90
C THR A 91 -16.93 1.86 1.42
N MET A 92 -17.49 3.05 1.63
CA MET A 92 -16.91 4.31 1.19
C MET A 92 -16.34 5.08 2.39
N PHE A 93 -15.14 5.61 2.25
CA PHE A 93 -14.48 6.46 3.23
C PHE A 93 -14.14 7.79 2.58
N GLU A 94 -14.57 8.88 3.20
CA GLU A 94 -14.34 10.23 2.70
C GLU A 94 -13.70 11.08 3.78
N THR A 95 -12.59 11.74 3.48
CA THR A 95 -11.92 12.64 4.42
C THR A 95 -12.71 13.93 4.60
N SER A 96 -13.15 14.51 3.48
CA SER A 96 -13.96 15.74 3.43
C SER A 96 -15.35 15.52 4.02
N GLN A 97 -15.79 16.46 4.86
CA GLN A 97 -17.15 16.43 5.42
C GLN A 97 -18.22 16.49 4.33
N GLN A 98 -18.01 17.30 3.29
CA GLN A 98 -18.99 17.49 2.22
C GLN A 98 -19.18 16.19 1.42
N TYR A 99 -18.09 15.55 1.01
CA TYR A 99 -18.16 14.29 0.27
C TYR A 99 -18.63 13.14 1.15
N ALA A 100 -18.24 13.09 2.42
CA ALA A 100 -18.75 12.11 3.37
C ALA A 100 -20.27 12.18 3.55
N GLN A 101 -20.86 13.39 3.60
CA GLN A 101 -22.32 13.55 3.63
C GLN A 101 -22.97 13.03 2.35
N LYS A 102 -22.41 13.38 1.19
CA LYS A 102 -22.88 12.89 -0.12
C LYS A 102 -22.88 11.35 -0.18
N MET A 103 -21.78 10.70 0.24
CA MET A 103 -21.68 9.24 0.24
C MET A 103 -22.61 8.58 1.26
N LYS A 104 -22.88 9.22 2.40
CA LYS A 104 -23.88 8.72 3.36
C LYS A 104 -25.30 8.77 2.78
N THR A 105 -25.69 9.88 2.16
CA THR A 105 -26.99 9.98 1.47
C THR A 105 -27.11 8.93 0.37
N PHE A 106 -26.05 8.75 -0.43
CA PHE A 106 -25.96 7.71 -1.44
C PHE A 106 -26.18 6.32 -0.85
N ALA A 107 -25.39 5.94 0.16
CA ALA A 107 -25.49 4.64 0.83
C ALA A 107 -26.90 4.40 1.40
N SER A 108 -27.49 5.38 2.10
CA SER A 108 -28.85 5.27 2.65
C SER A 108 -29.91 5.04 1.58
N SER A 109 -29.77 5.65 0.39
CA SER A 109 -30.71 5.45 -0.72
C SER A 109 -30.61 4.06 -1.38
N ARG A 110 -29.45 3.40 -1.26
CA ARG A 110 -29.15 2.09 -1.87
C ARG A 110 -29.24 0.92 -0.90
N SER A 111 -29.24 1.18 0.41
CA SER A 111 -29.30 0.20 1.50
C SER A 111 -30.66 -0.52 1.76
N PRO A 112 -31.83 -0.24 1.12
CA PRO A 112 -33.05 -1.01 1.42
C PRO A 112 -33.16 -2.35 0.68
N ARG A 113 -32.24 -2.70 -0.23
CA ARG A 113 -32.28 -4.01 -0.93
C ARG A 113 -31.57 -5.08 -0.09
N LYS A 114 -32.31 -6.11 0.35
CA LYS A 114 -31.75 -7.33 0.95
C LYS A 114 -30.66 -7.90 0.02
N GLY A 115 -29.39 -7.82 0.40
CA GLY A 115 -28.27 -8.44 -0.33
C GLY A 115 -27.01 -7.58 -0.41
N ASN A 116 -27.12 -6.29 -0.77
CA ASN A 116 -25.93 -5.45 -0.96
C ASN A 116 -25.71 -4.58 0.27
N SER A 117 -24.67 -4.90 1.04
CA SER A 117 -24.29 -4.04 2.15
C SER A 117 -23.57 -2.82 1.55
N VAL A 118 -24.14 -1.62 1.69
CA VAL A 118 -23.49 -0.35 1.30
C VAL A 118 -23.37 0.54 2.53
N ALA A 119 -22.17 1.04 2.81
CA ALA A 119 -21.93 1.94 3.93
C ALA A 119 -20.97 3.07 3.56
N ALA A 120 -21.08 4.18 4.27
CA ALA A 120 -20.19 5.32 4.11
C ALA A 120 -19.78 5.92 5.46
N TYR A 121 -18.50 6.23 5.60
CA TYR A 121 -17.89 6.76 6.81
C TYR A 121 -17.03 7.98 6.49
N ARG A 122 -16.77 8.80 7.52
CA ARG A 122 -15.81 9.89 7.41
C ARG A 122 -14.51 9.45 8.07
N SER A 123 -13.49 9.18 7.26
CA SER A 123 -12.14 8.85 7.71
C SER A 123 -11.17 8.95 6.52
N SER A 124 -9.86 8.98 6.79
CA SER A 124 -8.83 8.93 5.75
C SER A 124 -8.13 7.58 5.75
N LEU A 125 -7.74 7.07 4.58
CA LEU A 125 -7.01 5.80 4.47
C LEU A 125 -5.71 5.82 5.28
N HIS A 126 -5.02 6.97 5.31
CA HIS A 126 -3.77 7.15 6.05
C HIS A 126 -3.95 6.87 7.55
N ASN A 127 -5.08 7.28 8.13
CA ASN A 127 -5.39 7.00 9.53
C ASN A 127 -5.83 5.55 9.71
N LEU A 128 -6.72 5.05 8.84
CA LEU A 128 -7.27 3.70 8.95
C LEU A 128 -6.21 2.58 8.88
N LEU A 129 -5.13 2.79 8.14
CA LEU A 129 -4.02 1.84 8.03
C LEU A 129 -2.88 2.10 9.01
N ASN A 130 -3.03 3.05 9.93
CA ASN A 130 -2.09 3.19 11.04
C ASN A 130 -2.31 2.05 12.06
N ARG A 131 -1.27 1.68 12.82
CA ARG A 131 -1.34 0.55 13.77
C ARG A 131 -2.44 0.71 14.83
N ALA A 132 -2.74 1.93 15.26
CA ALA A 132 -3.70 2.19 16.32
C ALA A 132 -5.15 1.97 15.86
N GLU A 133 -5.48 2.40 14.65
CA GLU A 133 -6.85 2.39 14.11
C GLU A 133 -7.15 1.18 13.23
N CYS A 134 -6.14 0.47 12.73
CA CYS A 134 -6.36 -0.69 11.87
C CYS A 134 -7.18 -1.79 12.56
N SER A 135 -7.00 -2.00 13.86
CA SER A 135 -7.82 -2.92 14.65
C SER A 135 -9.31 -2.53 14.64
N THR A 136 -9.61 -1.23 14.70
CA THR A 136 -10.97 -0.69 14.62
C THR A 136 -11.54 -0.86 13.22
N LEU A 137 -10.74 -0.64 12.17
CA LEU A 137 -11.17 -0.91 10.80
C LEU A 137 -11.54 -2.38 10.62
N ILE A 138 -10.71 -3.32 11.08
CA ILE A 138 -10.99 -4.76 10.97
C ILE A 138 -12.30 -5.11 11.66
N LYS A 139 -12.51 -4.65 12.91
CA LYS A 139 -13.77 -4.87 13.64
C LYS A 139 -14.98 -4.30 12.89
N LEU A 140 -14.85 -3.10 12.32
CA LEU A 140 -15.92 -2.51 11.52
C LEU A 140 -16.27 -3.37 10.30
N LEU A 141 -15.26 -3.83 9.56
CA LEU A 141 -15.44 -4.64 8.36
C LEU A 141 -16.03 -6.02 8.67
N GLU A 142 -15.61 -6.63 9.77
CA GLU A 142 -16.14 -7.91 10.24
C GLU A 142 -17.58 -7.78 10.76
N GLU A 143 -17.80 -6.93 11.75
CA GLU A 143 -19.08 -6.87 12.48
C GLU A 143 -20.18 -6.15 11.71
N LYS A 144 -19.84 -5.11 10.94
CA LYS A 144 -20.83 -4.25 10.27
C LYS A 144 -20.95 -4.55 8.79
N ARG A 145 -19.95 -5.19 8.19
CA ARG A 145 -19.91 -5.47 6.75
C ARG A 145 -19.86 -6.97 6.45
N CYS A 146 -19.85 -7.83 7.48
CA CYS A 146 -19.84 -9.29 7.38
C CYS A 146 -18.65 -9.84 6.58
N ILE A 147 -17.53 -9.11 6.53
CA ILE A 147 -16.31 -9.58 5.86
C ILE A 147 -15.64 -10.59 6.78
N THR A 148 -15.55 -11.85 6.32
CA THR A 148 -15.01 -12.95 7.11
C THR A 148 -13.50 -12.80 7.28
N ARG A 149 -13.00 -13.00 8.51
CA ARG A 149 -11.55 -13.10 8.75
C ARG A 149 -10.98 -14.34 8.07
N LYS A 150 -10.04 -14.13 7.16
CA LYS A 150 -9.28 -15.17 6.46
C LYS A 150 -7.84 -14.70 6.38
N PRO A 151 -7.04 -14.89 7.45
CA PRO A 151 -5.71 -14.29 7.53
C PRO A 151 -4.84 -14.67 6.32
N HIS A 152 -4.04 -13.72 5.84
CA HIS A 152 -3.08 -13.95 4.78
C HIS A 152 -1.96 -14.89 5.26
N ILE A 153 -1.67 -15.90 4.44
CA ILE A 153 -0.64 -16.90 4.73
C ILE A 153 0.22 -17.09 3.47
N ILE A 154 1.53 -17.02 3.66
CA ILE A 154 2.53 -17.39 2.66
C ILE A 154 2.70 -18.92 2.71
N ARG A 155 2.39 -19.56 1.57
CA ARG A 155 2.37 -21.00 1.31
C ARG A 155 3.47 -21.37 0.30
N LYS A 156 3.75 -22.67 0.18
CA LYS A 156 4.67 -23.21 -0.82
C LYS A 156 4.03 -23.15 -2.22
N GLU A 157 4.81 -22.88 -3.27
CA GLU A 157 4.30 -22.77 -4.66
C GLU A 157 3.57 -24.04 -5.15
N ASP A 158 3.99 -25.23 -4.69
CA ASP A 158 3.42 -26.53 -5.12
C ASP A 158 2.18 -26.98 -4.33
N SER A 159 1.64 -26.18 -3.40
CA SER A 159 0.40 -26.57 -2.73
C SER A 159 -0.74 -26.49 -3.74
N THR A 160 -1.16 -27.64 -4.28
CA THR A 160 -2.25 -27.88 -5.22
C THR A 160 -3.65 -27.54 -4.67
N ASP A 161 -3.77 -26.55 -3.79
CA ASP A 161 -5.05 -25.91 -3.46
C ASP A 161 -5.44 -24.93 -4.58
N GLU A 162 -5.43 -25.41 -5.82
CA GLU A 162 -5.92 -24.67 -6.99
C GLU A 162 -7.46 -24.57 -7.01
N GLY A 163 -8.17 -25.23 -6.07
CA GLY A 163 -9.63 -25.34 -6.08
C GLY A 163 -10.39 -24.52 -5.04
N GLU A 164 -9.89 -24.38 -3.79
CA GLU A 164 -10.73 -23.88 -2.70
C GLU A 164 -9.94 -22.94 -1.77
N HIS A 165 -10.29 -21.65 -1.85
CA HIS A 165 -9.92 -20.61 -0.88
C HIS A 165 -8.50 -20.01 -0.98
N LYS A 166 -8.20 -19.33 -2.10
CA LYS A 166 -7.42 -18.08 -1.97
C LYS A 166 -8.11 -17.23 -0.91
N ALA A 167 -7.38 -16.81 0.12
CA ALA A 167 -7.91 -15.99 1.20
C ALA A 167 -8.17 -14.58 0.64
N ARG A 168 -9.16 -14.44 -0.25
CA ARG A 168 -9.41 -13.20 -0.96
C ARG A 168 -9.80 -12.15 0.08
N GLY A 169 -8.95 -11.13 0.20
CA GLY A 169 -9.21 -9.98 1.03
C GLY A 169 -9.92 -8.87 0.26
N PRO A 170 -10.32 -7.81 0.97
CA PRO A 170 -10.94 -6.65 0.37
C PRO A 170 -10.01 -5.93 -0.62
N ILE A 171 -10.61 -5.22 -1.57
CA ILE A 171 -9.91 -4.33 -2.50
C ILE A 171 -10.06 -2.90 -1.99
N ILE A 172 -8.94 -2.25 -1.69
CA ILE A 172 -8.88 -0.85 -1.30
C ILE A 172 -8.50 -0.03 -2.52
N VAL A 173 -9.28 1.02 -2.82
CA VAL A 173 -9.01 1.96 -3.90
C VAL A 173 -8.79 3.34 -3.31
N SER A 174 -7.62 3.93 -3.51
CA SER A 174 -7.30 5.25 -2.97
C SER A 174 -6.15 5.93 -3.70
N THR A 175 -6.25 7.25 -3.87
CA THR A 175 -5.14 8.11 -4.31
C THR A 175 -4.84 9.14 -3.24
N LEU A 176 -3.73 8.97 -2.50
CA LEU A 176 -3.38 9.91 -1.45
C LEU A 176 -2.77 11.20 -2.04
N PRO A 177 -3.08 12.38 -1.49
CA PRO A 177 -2.70 13.66 -2.09
C PRO A 177 -1.25 14.07 -1.91
N ALA A 178 -0.64 13.72 -0.79
CA ALA A 178 0.73 14.12 -0.51
C ALA A 178 1.71 12.98 -0.80
N LEU A 179 2.81 13.30 -1.47
CA LEU A 179 3.92 12.35 -1.69
C LEU A 179 4.40 11.70 -0.38
N SER A 180 4.41 12.43 0.73
CA SER A 180 4.76 11.87 2.05
C SER A 180 3.75 10.82 2.53
N GLN A 181 2.45 11.06 2.31
CA GLN A 181 1.40 10.11 2.66
C GLN A 181 1.43 8.88 1.76
N GLN A 182 1.70 9.05 0.46
CA GLN A 182 1.87 7.94 -0.48
C GLN A 182 3.08 7.07 -0.11
N ASN A 183 4.24 7.67 0.20
CA ASN A 183 5.40 6.90 0.68
C ASN A 183 5.07 6.15 1.98
N ALA A 184 4.47 6.85 2.96
CA ALA A 184 4.08 6.25 4.23
C ALA A 184 3.07 5.11 4.05
N LEU A 185 2.17 5.19 3.06
CA LEU A 185 1.23 4.12 2.73
C LEU A 185 1.96 2.86 2.23
N ILE A 186 2.89 3.01 1.29
CA ILE A 186 3.69 1.87 0.78
C ILE A 186 4.52 1.25 1.90
N ASP A 187 5.16 2.08 2.74
CA ASP A 187 5.93 1.61 3.89
C ASP A 187 5.03 0.91 4.94
N SER A 188 3.83 1.44 5.17
CA SER A 188 2.86 0.85 6.10
C SER A 188 2.31 -0.49 5.59
N LEU A 189 2.05 -0.63 4.29
CA LEU A 189 1.64 -1.92 3.70
C LEU A 189 2.74 -2.97 3.87
N ARG A 190 3.98 -2.62 3.50
CA ARG A 190 5.15 -3.47 3.69
C ARG A 190 5.29 -3.87 5.16
N GLY A 191 5.25 -2.90 6.07
CA GLY A 191 5.47 -3.14 7.48
C GLY A 191 4.34 -3.91 8.16
N SER A 192 3.10 -3.68 7.75
CA SER A 192 1.93 -4.41 8.22
C SER A 192 1.95 -5.86 7.76
N LEU A 193 2.39 -6.14 6.52
CA LEU A 193 2.51 -7.51 6.03
C LEU A 193 3.60 -8.28 6.78
N LEU A 194 4.77 -7.65 7.00
CA LEU A 194 5.86 -8.24 7.78
C LEU A 194 5.43 -8.52 9.23
N GLY A 195 4.78 -7.55 9.88
CA GLY A 195 4.26 -7.74 11.24
C GLY A 195 3.17 -8.83 11.30
N HIS A 196 2.31 -8.92 10.29
CA HIS A 196 1.29 -9.96 10.19
C HIS A 196 1.91 -11.35 10.07
N VAL A 197 2.79 -11.53 9.09
CA VAL A 197 3.36 -12.83 8.72
C VAL A 197 4.42 -13.31 9.70
N CYS A 198 5.33 -12.42 10.12
CA CYS A 198 6.49 -12.81 10.93
C CYS A 198 6.28 -12.68 12.43
N CYS A 199 5.35 -11.81 12.86
CA CYS A 199 5.14 -11.50 14.28
C CYS A 199 3.73 -11.83 14.77
N GLY A 200 2.87 -12.41 13.92
CA GLY A 200 1.50 -12.77 14.28
C GLY A 200 0.61 -11.56 14.63
N ASN A 201 0.92 -10.37 14.09
CA ASN A 201 0.16 -9.17 14.41
C ASN A 201 -1.28 -9.24 13.87
N ALA A 202 -2.24 -9.38 14.79
CA ALA A 202 -3.67 -9.44 14.50
C ALA A 202 -4.33 -8.07 14.23
N SER A 203 -3.60 -6.97 14.34
CA SER A 203 -4.11 -5.62 14.08
C SER A 203 -3.67 -5.10 12.72
N THR A 204 -3.80 -5.93 11.69
CA THR A 204 -3.37 -5.64 10.31
C THR A 204 -4.47 -6.00 9.32
N ILE A 205 -4.59 -5.24 8.23
CA ILE A 205 -5.63 -5.47 7.22
C ILE A 205 -5.57 -6.86 6.59
N TYR A 206 -4.39 -7.49 6.62
CA TYR A 206 -4.13 -8.84 6.15
C TYR A 206 -4.83 -9.93 6.98
N GLN A 207 -5.44 -9.61 8.13
CA GLN A 207 -6.37 -10.52 8.82
C GLN A 207 -7.64 -10.81 8.02
N LEU A 208 -7.97 -9.94 7.07
CA LEU A 208 -9.10 -10.13 6.15
C LEU A 208 -8.69 -10.87 4.87
N GLY A 209 -7.41 -11.19 4.70
CA GLY A 209 -6.86 -11.93 3.56
C GLY A 209 -5.95 -11.10 2.67
N ASP A 210 -5.87 -11.51 1.41
CA ASP A 210 -5.07 -10.98 0.31
C ASP A 210 -5.56 -9.59 -0.12
N THR A 211 -5.54 -8.65 0.84
CA THR A 211 -6.02 -7.28 0.66
C THR A 211 -5.20 -6.61 -0.42
N THR A 212 -5.87 -6.12 -1.46
CA THR A 212 -5.25 -5.48 -2.61
C THR A 212 -5.41 -3.96 -2.50
N LEU A 213 -4.35 -3.19 -2.73
CA LEU A 213 -4.43 -1.74 -2.90
C LEU A 213 -4.34 -1.38 -4.38
N ILE A 214 -5.33 -0.66 -4.89
CA ILE A 214 -5.29 0.05 -6.16
C ILE A 214 -5.03 1.52 -5.86
N THR A 215 -3.95 2.07 -6.40
CA THR A 215 -3.53 3.46 -6.16
C THR A 215 -2.87 4.09 -7.37
N PHE A 216 -2.68 5.41 -7.34
CA PHE A 216 -2.02 6.18 -8.39
C PHE A 216 -0.86 6.96 -7.80
N LEU A 217 0.33 6.79 -8.39
CA LEU A 217 1.57 7.33 -7.86
C LEU A 217 2.20 8.31 -8.86
N PRO A 218 2.78 9.43 -8.39
CA PRO A 218 3.55 10.31 -9.26
C PRO A 218 4.78 9.57 -9.78
N VAL A 219 5.23 9.94 -10.98
CA VAL A 219 6.33 9.28 -11.70
C VAL A 219 7.51 8.87 -10.83
N GLY A 220 7.96 9.76 -9.94
CA GLY A 220 9.15 9.56 -9.14
C GLY A 220 8.97 8.47 -8.09
N LEU A 221 7.76 8.30 -7.55
CA LEU A 221 7.44 7.24 -6.59
C LEU A 221 7.06 5.95 -7.31
N PHE A 222 6.31 6.04 -8.41
CA PHE A 222 6.02 4.90 -9.28
C PHE A 222 7.32 4.19 -9.69
N ALA A 223 8.25 4.92 -10.31
CA ALA A 223 9.55 4.38 -10.73
C ALA A 223 10.34 3.78 -9.55
N GLN A 224 10.23 4.35 -8.35
CA GLN A 224 10.87 3.78 -7.15
C GLN A 224 10.29 2.43 -6.76
N VAL A 225 8.96 2.28 -6.80
CA VAL A 225 8.28 1.05 -6.42
C VAL A 225 8.56 -0.08 -7.42
N ILE A 226 8.61 0.23 -8.72
CA ILE A 226 8.73 -0.78 -9.79
C ILE A 226 10.14 -0.98 -10.36
N CYS A 227 11.17 -0.23 -9.94
CA CYS A 227 12.50 -0.29 -10.57
C CYS A 227 13.26 -1.63 -10.49
N SER A 228 12.82 -2.59 -9.67
CA SER A 228 13.35 -3.95 -9.63
C SER A 228 12.35 -5.00 -10.14
N ALA A 229 11.20 -4.57 -10.68
CA ALA A 229 10.25 -5.49 -11.31
C ALA A 229 10.84 -6.04 -12.61
N PRO A 230 10.58 -7.30 -12.99
CA PRO A 230 11.21 -7.94 -14.15
C PRO A 230 11.10 -7.12 -15.46
N ASN A 231 9.94 -6.51 -15.70
CA ASN A 231 9.66 -5.75 -16.92
C ASN A 231 10.28 -4.33 -16.93
N TYR A 232 10.86 -3.89 -15.81
CA TYR A 232 11.34 -2.53 -15.63
C TYR A 232 12.81 -2.45 -15.16
N ALA A 233 13.38 -3.55 -14.67
CA ALA A 233 14.72 -3.58 -14.07
C ALA A 233 15.80 -2.97 -14.98
N ASN A 234 15.80 -3.34 -16.26
CA ASN A 234 16.77 -2.85 -17.24
C ASN A 234 16.53 -1.38 -17.62
N ARG A 235 15.24 -0.98 -17.75
CA ARG A 235 14.86 0.40 -18.07
C ARG A 235 15.19 1.35 -16.92
N LEU A 236 15.06 0.91 -15.68
CA LEU A 236 15.24 1.75 -14.49
C LEU A 236 16.60 1.53 -13.80
N GLU A 237 17.62 1.12 -14.55
CA GLU A 237 18.97 0.90 -14.02
C GLU A 237 19.61 2.16 -13.43
N PHE A 238 19.20 3.34 -13.87
CA PHE A 238 19.71 4.61 -13.35
C PHE A 238 19.18 4.96 -11.95
N MET A 239 18.21 4.20 -11.42
CA MET A 239 17.67 4.40 -10.08
C MET A 239 18.72 4.10 -9.01
N THR A 240 18.59 4.72 -7.84
CA THR A 240 19.59 4.56 -6.78
C THR A 240 19.58 3.14 -6.23
N ARG A 241 20.72 2.70 -5.68
CA ARG A 241 20.84 1.41 -4.97
C ARG A 241 19.74 1.23 -3.94
N LYS A 242 19.51 2.23 -3.08
CA LYS A 242 18.47 2.22 -2.06
C LYS A 242 17.08 1.97 -2.64
N GLN A 243 16.74 2.64 -3.75
CA GLN A 243 15.45 2.48 -4.42
C GLN A 243 15.33 1.07 -5.02
N LYS A 244 16.37 0.56 -5.69
CA LYS A 244 16.37 -0.80 -6.24
C LYS A 244 16.22 -1.88 -5.15
N HIS A 245 16.89 -1.72 -4.00
CA HIS A 245 16.75 -2.68 -2.90
C HIS A 245 15.34 -2.65 -2.29
N SER A 246 14.79 -1.46 -2.05
CA SER A 246 13.42 -1.30 -1.57
C SER A 246 12.40 -1.90 -2.57
N SER A 247 12.57 -1.61 -3.86
CA SER A 247 11.74 -2.20 -4.93
C SER A 247 11.87 -3.72 -5.01
N ALA A 248 13.07 -4.28 -4.82
CA ALA A 248 13.27 -5.72 -4.82
C ALA A 248 12.54 -6.39 -3.63
N VAL A 249 12.56 -5.77 -2.45
CA VAL A 249 11.77 -6.21 -1.29
C VAL A 249 10.27 -6.14 -1.60
N LEU A 250 9.78 -5.04 -2.17
CA LEU A 250 8.37 -4.91 -2.54
C LEU A 250 7.96 -5.97 -3.58
N ASN A 251 8.77 -6.21 -4.61
CA ASN A 251 8.52 -7.24 -5.61
C ASN A 251 8.59 -8.67 -5.05
N ALA A 252 9.38 -8.90 -4.00
CA ALA A 252 9.39 -10.19 -3.31
C ALA A 252 8.10 -10.42 -2.51
N LEU A 253 7.58 -9.38 -1.86
CA LEU A 253 6.41 -9.44 -0.97
C LEU A 253 5.06 -9.30 -1.69
N PHE A 254 5.02 -8.51 -2.77
CA PHE A 254 3.81 -8.09 -3.44
C PHE A 254 3.85 -8.41 -4.94
N LYS A 255 2.71 -8.80 -5.49
CA LYS A 255 2.42 -8.73 -6.91
C LYS A 255 2.11 -7.27 -7.24
N LEU A 256 2.91 -6.69 -8.12
CA LEU A 256 2.80 -5.31 -8.59
C LEU A 256 2.30 -5.33 -10.03
N ASP A 257 1.02 -4.99 -10.24
CA ASP A 257 0.42 -4.93 -11.57
C ASP A 257 0.27 -3.46 -11.97
N VAL A 258 0.99 -3.04 -13.01
CA VAL A 258 0.88 -1.69 -13.58
C VAL A 258 -0.43 -1.58 -14.34
N LEU A 259 -1.19 -0.53 -14.05
CA LEU A 259 -2.51 -0.31 -14.65
C LEU A 259 -2.38 0.50 -15.94
N ASN A 260 -3.43 0.48 -16.74
CA ASN A 260 -3.52 1.22 -18.02
C ASN A 260 -2.31 0.95 -18.94
N GLU A 261 -1.78 -0.28 -18.94
CA GLU A 261 -0.63 -0.69 -19.75
C GLU A 261 0.67 0.12 -19.50
N GLY A 262 0.70 0.90 -18.41
CA GLY A 262 1.79 1.81 -18.11
C GLY A 262 1.62 3.22 -18.67
N ASP A 263 0.49 3.51 -19.32
CA ASP A 263 0.10 4.88 -19.68
C ASP A 263 -0.40 5.61 -18.44
N GLY A 264 0.18 6.78 -18.19
CA GLY A 264 -0.14 7.60 -17.04
C GLY A 264 -1.38 8.47 -17.28
N PHE A 265 -1.91 9.02 -16.19
CA PHE A 265 -3.03 9.96 -16.18
C PHE A 265 -2.53 11.37 -15.89
N SER A 266 -3.14 12.36 -16.54
CA SER A 266 -2.87 13.77 -16.28
C SER A 266 -3.32 14.15 -14.87
N ALA A 267 -2.74 15.21 -14.32
CA ALA A 267 -3.21 15.83 -13.09
C ALA A 267 -4.71 16.22 -13.14
N ASP A 268 -5.20 16.59 -14.33
CA ASP A 268 -6.58 17.00 -14.56
C ASP A 268 -7.57 15.84 -14.63
N ASP A 269 -7.09 14.60 -14.73
CA ASP A 269 -7.93 13.40 -14.64
C ASP A 269 -8.42 13.15 -13.20
N PHE A 270 -7.90 13.88 -12.22
CA PHE A 270 -8.24 13.76 -10.81
C PHE A 270 -9.08 14.94 -10.32
N LEU A 271 -9.84 14.72 -9.24
CA LEU A 271 -10.70 15.74 -8.64
C LEU A 271 -10.37 15.90 -7.15
N PRO A 272 -10.09 17.10 -6.64
CA PRO A 272 -9.57 18.24 -7.40
C PRO A 272 -8.27 17.86 -8.14
N ALA A 273 -7.96 18.60 -9.21
CA ALA A 273 -6.73 18.38 -9.96
C ALA A 273 -5.51 18.40 -9.04
N ILE A 274 -4.60 17.44 -9.26
CA ILE A 274 -3.39 17.33 -8.47
C ILE A 274 -2.45 18.46 -8.88
N PRO A 275 -1.93 19.29 -7.97
CA PRO A 275 -0.98 20.32 -8.34
C PRO A 275 0.22 19.68 -9.04
N GLU A 276 0.44 20.06 -10.29
CA GLU A 276 1.64 19.67 -11.01
C GLU A 276 2.85 20.08 -10.18
N LYS A 277 3.62 19.09 -9.74
CA LYS A 277 4.90 19.38 -9.12
C LYS A 277 5.85 19.77 -10.25
N THR A 278 6.05 21.07 -10.43
CA THR A 278 7.11 21.68 -11.26
C THR A 278 8.52 21.28 -10.83
N SER A 279 8.69 20.47 -9.77
CA SER A 279 9.98 19.91 -9.43
C SER A 279 10.39 18.88 -10.49
N LYS A 280 11.14 19.35 -11.49
CA LYS A 280 11.97 18.50 -12.35
C LYS A 280 12.61 17.45 -11.46
N THR A 281 12.19 16.19 -11.58
CA THR A 281 12.91 15.12 -10.92
C THR A 281 14.33 15.18 -11.48
N SER A 282 15.36 15.00 -10.65
CA SER A 282 16.76 14.98 -11.12
C SER A 282 17.03 13.89 -12.17
N ARG A 283 16.05 13.01 -12.40
CA ARG A 283 16.04 11.91 -13.35
C ARG A 283 14.98 12.07 -14.45
N GLY A 284 14.32 13.22 -14.58
CA GLY A 284 13.21 13.42 -15.51
C GLY A 284 13.56 13.07 -16.96
N THR A 285 14.74 13.50 -17.41
CA THR A 285 15.26 13.14 -18.75
C THR A 285 15.41 11.63 -18.92
N ARG A 286 16.00 10.93 -17.93
CA ARG A 286 16.19 9.47 -17.99
C ARG A 286 14.88 8.69 -17.92
N LEU A 287 13.89 9.20 -17.15
CA LEU A 287 12.55 8.62 -17.10
C LEU A 287 11.85 8.76 -18.46
N HIS A 288 11.95 9.93 -19.07
CA HIS A 288 11.41 10.18 -20.40
C HIS A 288 12.08 9.30 -21.48
N GLU A 289 13.42 9.16 -21.45
CA GLU A 289 14.17 8.27 -22.36
C GLU A 289 13.68 6.81 -22.32
N VAL A 290 13.16 6.38 -21.17
CA VAL A 290 12.62 5.03 -21.01
C VAL A 290 11.12 4.98 -21.13
N GLY A 291 10.47 6.01 -21.67
CA GLY A 291 9.03 6.05 -21.96
C GLY A 291 8.14 6.30 -20.75
N ILE A 292 8.66 6.90 -19.67
CA ILE A 292 7.88 7.26 -18.48
C ILE A 292 7.85 8.80 -18.38
N GLN A 293 6.71 9.38 -18.72
CA GLN A 293 6.46 10.82 -18.71
C GLN A 293 6.42 11.40 -17.29
N GLY A 294 6.94 12.62 -17.15
CA GLY A 294 7.30 13.19 -15.85
C GLY A 294 6.17 13.86 -15.08
N ASP A 295 5.13 14.26 -15.79
CA ASP A 295 3.95 15.02 -15.34
C ASP A 295 2.74 14.13 -15.04
N LEU A 296 2.82 12.84 -15.36
CA LEU A 296 1.72 11.90 -15.18
C LEU A 296 1.73 11.16 -13.83
N MET A 297 0.54 10.68 -13.48
CA MET A 297 0.27 9.77 -12.37
C MET A 297 0.06 8.36 -12.91
N TYR A 298 0.75 7.38 -12.34
CA TYR A 298 0.75 6.00 -12.83
C TYR A 298 -0.05 5.10 -11.90
N GLY A 299 -1.01 4.37 -12.46
CA GLY A 299 -1.83 3.41 -11.72
C GLY A 299 -1.05 2.13 -11.37
N LEU A 300 -1.23 1.66 -10.14
CA LEU A 300 -0.58 0.47 -9.62
C LEU A 300 -1.55 -0.33 -8.73
N SER A 301 -1.63 -1.63 -8.97
CA SER A 301 -2.27 -2.59 -8.07
C SER A 301 -1.20 -3.36 -7.30
N ILE A 302 -1.36 -3.40 -5.98
CA ILE A 302 -0.42 -3.99 -5.02
C ILE A 302 -1.17 -5.05 -4.22
N ALA A 303 -0.88 -6.32 -4.48
CA ALA A 303 -1.48 -7.46 -3.76
C ALA A 303 -0.39 -8.30 -3.08
N PRO A 304 -0.57 -8.76 -1.82
CA PRO A 304 0.42 -9.60 -1.17
C PRO A 304 0.54 -10.93 -1.93
N LYS A 305 1.76 -11.46 -2.05
CA LYS A 305 1.97 -12.77 -2.66
C LYS A 305 1.66 -13.88 -1.66
N SER A 306 0.84 -14.83 -2.09
CA SER A 306 0.58 -16.05 -1.32
C SER A 306 1.76 -17.04 -1.35
N SER A 307 2.77 -16.81 -2.19
CA SER A 307 4.02 -17.55 -2.17
C SER A 307 5.20 -16.62 -2.41
N VAL A 308 6.21 -16.74 -1.55
CA VAL A 308 7.40 -15.88 -1.58
C VAL A 308 8.63 -16.78 -1.65
N ARG A 309 9.47 -16.52 -2.65
CA ARG A 309 10.76 -17.19 -2.83
C ARG A 309 11.86 -16.14 -2.90
N ILE A 310 12.89 -16.31 -2.08
CA ILE A 310 14.08 -15.44 -2.06
C ILE A 310 15.26 -16.26 -2.57
N GLY A 311 15.68 -15.99 -3.81
CA GLY A 311 16.61 -16.87 -4.51
C GLY A 311 16.01 -18.28 -4.61
N ASN A 312 16.66 -19.26 -3.98
CA ASN A 312 16.18 -20.66 -3.92
C ASN A 312 15.46 -21.02 -2.61
N ILE A 313 15.17 -20.05 -1.75
CA ILE A 313 14.63 -20.28 -0.42
C ILE A 313 13.13 -19.98 -0.43
N PRO A 314 12.25 -20.98 -0.25
CA PRO A 314 10.83 -20.74 -0.03
C PRO A 314 10.61 -20.13 1.37
N ILE A 315 9.72 -19.16 1.45
CA ILE A 315 9.31 -18.53 2.70
C ILE A 315 7.91 -19.02 3.05
N LEU A 316 7.68 -19.35 4.32
CA LEU A 316 6.40 -19.83 4.83
C LEU A 316 6.01 -19.03 6.08
N SER A 317 4.73 -18.63 6.19
CA SER A 317 4.24 -17.89 7.37
C SER A 317 4.25 -18.72 8.65
N HIS A 318 4.18 -20.05 8.53
CA HIS A 318 4.20 -20.99 9.66
C HIS A 318 5.38 -21.96 9.54
N ALA A 319 6.56 -21.44 9.19
CA ALA A 319 7.76 -22.26 9.16
C ALA A 319 8.10 -22.82 10.56
N GLN A 320 8.79 -23.97 10.60
CA GLN A 320 9.27 -24.57 11.85
C GLN A 320 10.21 -23.60 12.61
N ASP A 321 10.40 -23.83 13.91
CA ASP A 321 11.27 -23.01 14.75
C ASP A 321 12.68 -22.90 14.15
N GLY A 322 13.19 -21.66 14.02
CA GLY A 322 14.48 -21.35 13.38
C GLY A 322 14.39 -20.73 11.97
N GLU A 323 13.21 -20.77 11.33
CA GLU A 323 12.98 -20.18 10.00
C GLU A 323 11.97 -19.04 9.98
N LYS A 324 11.26 -18.82 11.11
CA LYS A 324 10.17 -17.84 11.27
C LYS A 324 10.56 -16.40 10.92
N ASP A 325 11.82 -16.03 11.12
CA ASP A 325 12.35 -14.69 10.88
C ASP A 325 13.15 -14.57 9.56
N THR A 326 13.16 -15.60 8.71
CA THR A 326 13.91 -15.58 7.44
C THR A 326 13.52 -14.38 6.57
N LEU A 327 12.23 -14.06 6.52
CA LEU A 327 11.75 -12.90 5.79
C LEU A 327 12.22 -11.57 6.41
N LEU A 328 12.21 -11.45 7.74
CA LEU A 328 12.76 -10.28 8.43
C LEU A 328 14.26 -10.15 8.21
N LYS A 329 15.02 -11.26 8.25
CA LYS A 329 16.45 -11.31 7.94
C LYS A 329 16.72 -10.83 6.52
N PHE A 330 15.89 -11.24 5.55
CA PHE A 330 16.00 -10.80 4.17
C PHE A 330 15.75 -9.30 4.03
N VAL A 331 14.68 -8.77 4.61
CA VAL A 331 14.39 -7.33 4.53
C VAL A 331 15.50 -6.51 5.19
N PHE A 332 15.96 -6.94 6.38
CA PHE A 332 17.12 -6.34 7.05
C PHE A 332 18.38 -6.39 6.18
N TRP A 333 18.67 -7.54 5.58
CA TRP A 333 19.79 -7.71 4.66
C TRP A 333 19.73 -6.74 3.49
N MET A 334 18.57 -6.60 2.86
CA MET A 334 18.37 -5.66 1.75
C MET A 334 18.52 -4.20 2.21
N ASP A 335 18.10 -3.87 3.44
CA ASP A 335 18.26 -2.54 4.01
C ASP A 335 19.73 -2.23 4.37
N GLU A 336 20.51 -3.21 4.87
CA GLU A 336 21.94 -3.03 5.15
C GLU A 336 22.78 -2.94 3.87
N THR A 337 22.56 -3.84 2.92
CA THR A 337 23.28 -3.84 1.63
C THR A 337 22.97 -2.62 0.77
N ALA A 338 21.79 -2.00 0.95
CA ALA A 338 21.43 -0.73 0.34
C ALA A 338 22.31 0.45 0.81
N LYS A 339 22.91 0.38 2.00
CA LYS A 339 23.77 1.43 2.59
C LYS A 339 25.20 1.40 2.06
N LEU A 340 25.59 0.31 1.40
CA LEU A 340 26.94 0.14 0.86
C LEU A 340 27.23 1.15 -0.26
N LYS A 341 28.44 1.69 -0.26
CA LYS A 341 28.95 2.57 -1.32
C LYS A 341 29.47 1.72 -2.48
N LYS A 342 29.49 2.30 -3.67
CA LYS A 342 29.94 1.61 -4.89
C LYS A 342 31.34 1.01 -4.78
N LYS A 343 32.24 1.67 -4.04
CA LYS A 343 33.65 1.29 -3.88
C LYS A 343 33.93 0.38 -2.68
N ASP A 344 32.91 0.04 -1.90
CA ASP A 344 33.10 -0.81 -0.72
C ASP A 344 33.47 -2.22 -1.21
N LYS A 345 34.55 -2.77 -0.66
CA LYS A 345 35.01 -4.13 -0.96
C LYS A 345 34.07 -5.12 -0.29
N LEU A 346 33.33 -5.87 -1.10
CA LEU A 346 32.28 -6.74 -0.57
C LEU A 346 32.84 -7.79 0.39
N GLY A 347 33.99 -8.39 0.07
CA GLY A 347 34.63 -9.37 0.94
C GLY A 347 35.00 -8.82 2.32
N GLU A 348 35.41 -7.55 2.41
CA GLU A 348 35.72 -6.89 3.70
C GLU A 348 34.45 -6.60 4.51
N VAL A 349 33.41 -6.11 3.84
CA VAL A 349 32.10 -5.86 4.47
C VAL A 349 31.53 -7.16 5.02
N LEU A 350 31.52 -8.24 4.22
CA LEU A 350 31.01 -9.54 4.64
C LEU A 350 31.84 -10.11 5.80
N ARG A 351 33.17 -9.98 5.79
CA ARG A 351 34.02 -10.35 6.94
C ARG A 351 33.67 -9.55 8.20
N SER A 352 33.29 -8.27 8.08
CA SER A 352 32.85 -7.48 9.23
C SER A 352 31.50 -7.94 9.81
N TRP A 353 30.62 -8.49 8.98
CA TRP A 353 29.33 -9.04 9.40
C TRP A 353 29.43 -10.49 9.86
N PHE A 354 30.36 -11.26 9.30
CA PHE A 354 30.60 -12.68 9.57
C PHE A 354 32.11 -12.95 9.73
N PRO A 355 32.71 -12.65 10.90
CA PRO A 355 34.16 -12.67 11.10
C PRO A 355 34.84 -14.03 10.89
N ASN A 356 34.08 -15.12 10.97
CA ASN A 356 34.59 -16.49 10.87
C ASN A 356 34.39 -17.10 9.47
N VAL A 357 34.06 -16.27 8.49
CA VAL A 357 33.86 -16.69 7.10
C VAL A 357 34.86 -15.95 6.23
N ASP A 358 35.54 -16.67 5.34
CA ASP A 358 36.39 -16.09 4.32
C ASP A 358 35.62 -16.03 2.99
N PRO A 359 34.90 -14.94 2.71
CA PRO A 359 34.13 -14.82 1.50
C PRO A 359 35.09 -14.73 0.31
N LEU A 360 35.05 -15.74 -0.56
CA LEU A 360 35.77 -15.78 -1.84
C LEU A 360 35.16 -14.79 -2.85
N THR A 361 35.13 -13.51 -2.51
CA THR A 361 34.67 -12.43 -3.39
C THR A 361 35.64 -11.26 -3.38
N ALA A 362 36.19 -10.97 -4.57
CA ALA A 362 37.04 -9.82 -4.82
C ALA A 362 36.26 -8.61 -5.39
N CYS A 363 34.93 -8.72 -5.53
CA CYS A 363 34.14 -7.69 -6.20
C CYS A 363 33.82 -6.49 -5.30
N ASP A 364 33.63 -5.34 -5.94
CA ASP A 364 33.10 -4.15 -5.30
C ASP A 364 31.58 -4.27 -5.18
N ALA A 365 31.01 -3.77 -4.09
CA ALA A 365 29.56 -3.76 -3.91
C ALA A 365 28.83 -3.08 -5.09
N GLY A 366 29.48 -2.10 -5.74
CA GLY A 366 29.03 -1.40 -6.93
C GLY A 366 28.71 -2.28 -8.14
N ALA A 367 29.36 -3.44 -8.26
CA ALA A 367 29.17 -4.38 -9.35
C ALA A 367 27.90 -5.23 -9.22
N LEU A 368 27.29 -5.25 -8.03
CA LEU A 368 26.10 -6.04 -7.73
C LEU A 368 24.81 -5.22 -7.76
N GLY A 369 23.79 -5.77 -8.41
CA GLY A 369 22.41 -5.33 -8.39
C GLY A 369 21.62 -5.91 -7.21
N ALA A 370 20.36 -5.48 -7.06
CA ALA A 370 19.50 -5.94 -5.97
C ALA A 370 19.23 -7.46 -6.02
N ASN A 371 19.11 -8.04 -7.22
CA ASN A 371 18.91 -9.48 -7.40
C ASN A 371 20.16 -10.30 -7.00
N ASP A 372 21.36 -9.75 -7.21
CA ASP A 372 22.60 -10.39 -6.77
C ASP A 372 22.67 -10.41 -5.24
N PHE A 373 22.28 -9.32 -4.58
CA PHE A 373 22.18 -9.30 -3.11
C PHE A 373 21.09 -10.24 -2.58
N ALA A 374 19.97 -10.40 -3.29
CA ALA A 374 18.95 -11.38 -2.93
C ALA A 374 19.46 -12.82 -3.06
N THR A 375 20.29 -13.11 -4.07
CA THR A 375 20.98 -14.39 -4.22
C THR A 375 22.02 -14.60 -3.12
N LEU A 376 22.82 -13.58 -2.84
CA LEU A 376 23.85 -13.60 -1.79
C LEU A 376 23.24 -13.79 -0.39
N PHE A 377 22.04 -13.28 -0.14
CA PHE A 377 21.30 -13.55 1.09
C PHE A 377 21.14 -15.05 1.34
N GLY A 378 20.88 -15.85 0.29
CA GLY A 378 20.72 -17.28 0.44
C GLY A 378 22.00 -17.98 0.91
N ALA A 379 23.16 -17.51 0.46
CA ALA A 379 24.46 -17.96 0.97
C ALA A 379 24.75 -17.46 2.39
N ALA A 380 24.25 -16.27 2.76
CA ALA A 380 24.40 -15.69 4.09
C ALA A 380 23.46 -16.30 5.16
N LEU A 381 22.30 -16.84 4.76
CA LEU A 381 21.27 -17.29 5.68
C LEU A 381 21.75 -18.37 6.68
N PRO A 382 22.53 -19.39 6.29
CA PRO A 382 23.08 -20.36 7.25
C PRO A 382 23.92 -19.68 8.35
N MET A 383 24.72 -18.67 8.01
CA MET A 383 25.52 -17.92 8.99
C MET A 383 24.65 -17.14 9.97
N PHE A 384 23.54 -16.57 9.48
CA PHE A 384 22.51 -15.94 10.32
C PHE A 384 21.88 -16.94 11.29
N LYS A 385 21.56 -18.16 10.83
CA LYS A 385 20.92 -19.21 11.64
C LYS A 385 21.87 -19.78 12.70
N GLU A 386 23.14 -19.95 12.36
CA GLU A 386 24.17 -20.48 13.26
C GLU A 386 24.72 -19.45 14.25
N GLY A 387 24.20 -18.20 14.22
CA GLY A 387 24.65 -17.14 15.12
C GLY A 387 26.10 -16.70 14.85
N LYS A 388 26.64 -16.95 13.66
CA LYS A 388 28.02 -16.58 13.26
C LYS A 388 28.17 -15.10 12.89
N CYS A 389 27.14 -14.31 13.14
CA CYS A 389 27.14 -12.87 12.92
C CYS A 389 28.01 -12.14 13.95
N SER A 390 28.62 -11.02 13.54
CA SER A 390 29.24 -10.09 14.48
C SER A 390 28.18 -9.49 15.43
N HIS A 391 28.61 -9.14 16.64
CA HIS A 391 27.71 -8.57 17.65
C HIS A 391 27.02 -7.29 17.16
N ALA A 392 27.71 -6.45 16.39
CA ALA A 392 27.15 -5.22 15.84
C ALA A 392 26.03 -5.49 14.84
N PHE A 393 26.25 -6.45 13.93
CA PHE A 393 25.26 -6.82 12.91
C PHE A 393 24.03 -7.48 13.55
N LEU A 394 24.23 -8.38 14.52
CA LEU A 394 23.14 -8.99 15.27
C LEU A 394 22.34 -7.97 16.09
N ARG A 395 22.99 -6.97 16.69
CA ARG A 395 22.31 -5.87 17.39
C ARG A 395 21.45 -5.05 16.42
N GLY A 396 21.97 -4.76 15.22
CA GLY A 396 21.21 -4.11 14.15
C GLY A 396 19.96 -4.88 13.77
N PHE A 397 20.09 -6.20 13.58
CA PHE A 397 18.95 -7.07 13.27
C PHE A 397 17.91 -7.09 14.40
N LYS A 398 18.34 -7.18 15.66
CA LYS A 398 17.42 -7.13 16.83
C LYS A 398 16.66 -5.79 16.90
N ALA A 399 17.34 -4.66 16.68
CA ALA A 399 16.70 -3.34 16.64
C ALA A 399 15.73 -3.18 15.45
N PHE A 400 16.01 -3.85 14.33
CA PHE A 400 15.07 -3.92 13.21
C PHE A 400 13.82 -4.74 13.57
N CYS A 401 13.99 -5.91 14.21
CA CYS A 401 12.86 -6.76 14.61
C CYS A 401 11.94 -6.09 15.64
N SER A 402 12.48 -5.32 16.59
CA SER A 402 11.67 -4.63 17.61
C SER A 402 10.69 -3.60 17.01
N CYS A 403 10.92 -3.15 15.77
CA CYS A 403 9.98 -2.30 15.06
C CYS A 403 8.66 -3.03 14.70
N TYR A 404 8.64 -4.37 14.69
CA TYR A 404 7.49 -5.19 14.28
C TYR A 404 6.84 -5.95 15.44
N GLU A 405 7.53 -6.06 16.57
CA GLU A 405 6.96 -6.67 17.77
C GLU A 405 5.75 -5.85 18.25
N VAL A 406 4.66 -6.54 18.54
CA VAL A 406 3.50 -5.94 19.20
C VAL A 406 3.89 -5.78 20.66
N GLU A 407 3.91 -4.56 21.18
CA GLU A 407 3.98 -4.33 22.63
C GLU A 407 2.88 -5.19 23.26
N LYS A 408 3.27 -6.25 23.98
CA LYS A 408 2.33 -6.96 24.82
C LYS A 408 1.87 -5.92 25.83
N ARG A 409 0.66 -5.39 25.67
CA ARG A 409 -0.04 -4.79 26.79
C ARG A 409 -0.16 -5.90 27.81
N THR A 410 0.71 -5.90 28.80
CA THR A 410 0.40 -6.50 30.09
C THR A 410 -0.85 -5.77 30.53
N GLU A 411 -2.00 -6.40 30.31
CA GLU A 411 -3.21 -6.07 31.05
C GLU A 411 -2.85 -6.33 32.51
N GLU A 412 -2.37 -5.28 33.19
CA GLU A 412 -2.45 -5.22 34.64
C GLU A 412 -3.94 -5.21 34.94
N PHE A 413 -4.49 -6.40 35.17
CA PHE A 413 -5.74 -6.55 35.88
C PHE A 413 -5.54 -5.89 37.23
N PHE A 414 -6.05 -4.67 37.38
CA PHE A 414 -6.32 -4.13 38.70
C PHE A 414 -7.51 -4.93 39.23
N ASP A 415 -7.22 -5.84 40.17
CA ASP A 415 -8.22 -6.50 41.01
C ASP A 415 -9.09 -5.50 41.78
#